data_AF-A0A953REC6-F1
#
_entry.id   AF-A0A953REC6-F1
#
_cell.length_a   1.000
_cell.length_b   1.000
_cell.length_c   1.000
_cell.angle_alpha   90.00
_cell.angle_beta   90.00
_cell.angle_gamma   90.00
#
_symmetry.space_group_name_H-M   'P 1'
#
loop_
_entity.id
_entity.type
_entity.pdbx_description
1 polymer ?
#
loop_
_entity_poly.entity_id
_entity_poly.type
_entity_poly.pdbx_seq_one_letter_code
_entity_poly.pdbx_strand_id
1 'polypeptide(L)'
;MSRISPPHWTEEELGADRTRSIELFRQERMQEPLEDYLKAFEKYQVAVENLLETSVDLLKLDDAAISILTDKNLLQAFRYLAGPFISADDLKTLSDAVLSPARIRSDARMARRVVDVIRLGLDRRRFPWVAENREPTEAERAAAVLASASLLATTHVRASRRNEGKATQEHLVEKAFLGANLTKVGARPIDTLNQSPSPGEFCGESMLGTRKADFVLGLWDNRVMAIECKVSNSAVNSVKRLNNDAAAKAESRIHDFGTKQVIPAAVLSGVYKLHNLVDAQNRGLTLFWAHDLGQLLSWVVRTR
;
A
#
# COMPACT_ATOMS: atom_id res chain seq x y z
N MET A 1 16.64 11.46 -36.15
CA MET A 1 15.30 11.80 -35.63
C MET A 1 15.47 12.78 -34.48
N SER A 2 14.69 13.87 -34.46
CA SER A 2 14.73 14.85 -33.36
C SER A 2 14.06 14.24 -32.12
N ARG A 3 14.76 14.18 -30.98
CA ARG A 3 14.18 13.70 -29.72
C ARG A 3 13.12 14.67 -29.24
N ILE A 4 11.95 14.15 -28.85
CA ILE A 4 10.86 14.98 -28.33
C ILE A 4 11.06 15.16 -26.82
N SER A 5 11.03 16.41 -26.36
CA SER A 5 11.09 16.72 -24.93
C SER A 5 9.89 16.11 -24.20
N PRO A 6 10.08 15.59 -22.97
CA PRO A 6 8.95 15.22 -22.12
C PRO A 6 8.05 16.44 -21.89
N PRO A 7 6.74 16.26 -21.70
CA PRO A 7 5.84 17.37 -21.40
C PRO A 7 6.28 18.08 -20.12
N HIS A 8 6.19 19.40 -20.15
CA HIS A 8 6.37 20.24 -18.97
C HIS A 8 5.12 21.11 -18.84
N TRP A 9 4.28 20.81 -17.87
CA TRP A 9 2.99 21.45 -17.67
C TRP A 9 3.14 22.80 -16.98
N THR A 10 2.30 23.74 -17.39
CA THR A 10 2.12 25.03 -16.72
C THR A 10 1.45 24.87 -15.35
N GLU A 11 1.53 25.89 -14.51
CA GLU A 11 0.82 25.88 -13.22
C GLU A 11 -0.70 25.80 -13.41
N GLU A 12 -1.22 26.41 -14.47
CA GLU A 12 -2.63 26.39 -14.84
C GLU A 12 -3.09 24.98 -15.23
N GLU A 13 -2.33 24.28 -16.09
CA GLU A 13 -2.61 22.90 -16.50
C GLU A 13 -2.55 21.95 -15.31
N LEU A 14 -1.47 22.02 -14.50
CA LEU A 14 -1.34 21.25 -13.27
C LEU A 14 -2.49 21.56 -12.30
N GLY A 15 -2.93 22.81 -12.23
CA GLY A 15 -4.04 23.26 -11.40
C GLY A 15 -5.38 22.67 -11.84
N ALA A 16 -5.64 22.63 -13.14
CA ALA A 16 -6.84 22.06 -13.72
C ALA A 16 -6.93 20.55 -13.47
N ASP A 17 -5.87 19.80 -13.81
CA ASP A 17 -5.85 18.35 -13.61
C ASP A 17 -5.89 17.96 -12.14
N ARG A 18 -5.17 18.70 -11.28
CA ARG A 18 -5.26 18.51 -9.82
C ARG A 18 -6.69 18.65 -9.32
N THR A 19 -7.40 19.68 -9.79
CA THR A 19 -8.80 19.91 -9.40
C THR A 19 -9.70 18.78 -9.88
N ARG A 20 -9.51 18.31 -11.11
CA ARG A 20 -10.23 17.15 -11.64
C ARG A 20 -9.97 15.88 -10.85
N SER A 21 -8.71 15.62 -10.49
CA SER A 21 -8.33 14.45 -9.69
C SER A 21 -8.93 14.48 -8.28
N ILE A 22 -9.00 15.67 -7.67
CA ILE A 22 -9.68 15.86 -6.37
C ILE A 22 -11.18 15.58 -6.48
N GLU A 23 -11.84 16.01 -7.55
CA GLU A 23 -13.26 15.75 -7.75
C GLU A 23 -13.55 14.24 -7.92
N LEU A 24 -12.74 13.54 -8.72
CA LEU A 24 -12.85 12.09 -8.85
C LEU A 24 -12.62 11.38 -7.50
N PHE A 25 -11.60 11.81 -6.75
CA PHE A 25 -11.37 11.30 -5.40
C PHE A 25 -12.58 11.52 -4.48
N ARG A 26 -13.25 12.68 -4.55
CA ARG A 26 -14.47 12.94 -3.76
C ARG A 26 -15.60 11.99 -4.14
N GLN A 27 -15.81 11.78 -5.44
CA GLN A 27 -16.85 10.88 -5.95
C GLN A 27 -16.60 9.42 -5.53
N GLU A 28 -15.38 8.93 -5.72
CA GLU A 28 -14.96 7.59 -5.26
C GLU A 28 -15.21 7.40 -3.76
N ARG A 29 -14.91 8.42 -2.95
CA ARG A 29 -15.11 8.37 -1.49
C ARG A 29 -16.56 8.38 -1.07
N MET A 30 -17.41 9.08 -1.80
CA MET A 30 -18.84 9.13 -1.52
C MET A 30 -19.58 7.85 -1.95
N GLN A 31 -19.04 7.15 -2.95
CA GLN A 31 -19.61 5.92 -3.49
C GLN A 31 -19.03 4.66 -2.85
N GLU A 32 -18.21 4.82 -1.81
CA GLU A 32 -17.54 3.69 -1.19
C GLU A 32 -18.55 2.72 -0.55
N PRO A 33 -18.54 1.43 -0.91
CA PRO A 33 -19.58 0.51 -0.52
C PRO A 33 -19.51 0.20 0.97
N LEU A 34 -20.62 0.49 1.68
CA LEU A 34 -20.83 0.03 3.06
C LEU A 34 -20.64 -1.49 3.20
N GLU A 35 -20.94 -2.23 2.14
CA GLU A 35 -20.79 -3.69 2.04
C GLU A 35 -19.38 -4.18 2.34
N ASP A 36 -18.33 -3.45 1.99
CA ASP A 36 -16.96 -3.87 2.28
C ASP A 36 -16.65 -3.80 3.78
N TYR A 37 -17.23 -2.81 4.47
CA TYR A 37 -17.18 -2.75 5.92
C TYR A 37 -17.99 -3.87 6.56
N LEU A 38 -19.22 -4.14 6.08
CA LEU A 38 -20.08 -5.18 6.64
C LEU A 38 -19.46 -6.58 6.49
N LYS A 39 -18.93 -6.91 5.29
CA LYS A 39 -18.21 -8.16 5.05
C LYS A 39 -16.97 -8.30 5.94
N ALA A 40 -16.20 -7.22 6.11
CA ALA A 40 -15.06 -7.23 7.02
C ALA A 40 -15.51 -7.42 8.47
N PHE A 41 -16.59 -6.77 8.88
CA PHE A 41 -17.17 -6.90 10.21
C PHE A 41 -17.57 -8.34 10.52
N GLU A 42 -18.38 -8.98 9.66
CA GLU A 42 -18.80 -10.37 9.82
C GLU A 42 -17.60 -11.32 9.94
N LYS A 43 -16.61 -11.16 9.06
CA LYS A 43 -15.38 -11.95 9.10
C LYS A 43 -14.66 -11.81 10.44
N TYR A 44 -14.51 -10.59 10.94
CA TYR A 44 -13.77 -10.34 12.17
C TYR A 44 -14.56 -10.63 13.43
N GLN A 45 -15.89 -10.58 13.37
CA GLN A 45 -16.76 -11.10 14.41
C GLN A 45 -16.47 -12.59 14.64
N VAL A 46 -16.52 -13.41 13.58
CA VAL A 46 -16.22 -14.84 13.66
C VAL A 46 -14.79 -15.08 14.18
N ALA A 47 -13.81 -14.30 13.71
CA ALA A 47 -12.43 -14.44 14.18
C ALA A 47 -12.26 -14.14 15.68
N VAL A 48 -12.98 -13.14 16.21
CA VAL A 48 -12.94 -12.79 17.63
C VAL A 48 -13.70 -13.81 18.47
N GLU A 49 -14.87 -14.28 18.00
CA GLU A 49 -15.63 -15.34 18.66
C GLU A 49 -14.81 -16.62 18.79
N ASN A 50 -14.17 -17.05 17.71
CA ASN A 50 -13.28 -18.22 17.72
C ASN A 50 -12.05 -18.02 18.62
N LEU A 51 -11.50 -16.80 18.67
CA LEU A 51 -10.39 -16.47 19.58
C LEU A 51 -10.81 -16.61 21.04
N LEU A 52 -11.98 -16.07 21.41
CA LEU A 52 -12.53 -16.18 22.75
C LEU A 52 -12.82 -17.63 23.11
N GLU A 53 -13.46 -18.40 22.23
CA GLU A 53 -13.72 -19.82 22.46
C GLU A 53 -12.42 -20.62 22.64
N THR A 54 -11.46 -20.47 21.72
CA THR A 54 -10.18 -21.20 21.76
C THR A 54 -9.38 -20.92 23.03
N SER A 55 -9.52 -19.73 23.60
CA SER A 55 -8.77 -19.28 24.78
C SER A 55 -9.56 -19.38 26.09
N VAL A 56 -10.77 -19.94 26.06
CA VAL A 56 -11.71 -19.95 27.19
C VAL A 56 -11.90 -18.52 27.72
N ASP A 57 -12.43 -17.67 26.83
CA ASP A 57 -12.60 -16.23 27.00
C ASP A 57 -11.33 -15.55 27.55
N LEU A 58 -10.18 -15.84 26.94
CA LEU A 58 -8.86 -15.31 27.29
C LEU A 58 -8.28 -15.76 28.65
N LEU A 59 -9.00 -16.58 29.43
CA LEU A 59 -8.52 -17.06 30.73
C LEU A 59 -7.40 -18.12 30.58
N LYS A 60 -7.37 -18.84 29.45
CA LYS A 60 -6.38 -19.88 29.13
C LYS A 60 -5.50 -19.55 27.93
N LEU A 61 -5.06 -18.29 27.82
CA LEU A 61 -4.21 -17.83 26.71
C LEU A 61 -2.90 -18.60 26.56
N ASP A 62 -2.25 -19.02 27.65
CA ASP A 62 -0.99 -19.78 27.57
C ASP A 62 -1.20 -21.15 26.92
N ASP A 63 -2.26 -21.85 27.31
CA ASP A 63 -2.61 -23.17 26.78
C ASP A 63 -2.98 -23.08 25.29
N ALA A 64 -3.68 -22.02 24.91
CA ALA A 64 -4.15 -21.76 23.56
C ALA A 64 -3.10 -21.10 22.64
N ALA A 65 -1.94 -20.68 23.17
CA ALA A 65 -1.00 -19.79 22.50
C ALA A 65 -0.57 -20.30 21.11
N ILE A 66 -0.19 -21.58 21.00
CA ILE A 66 0.28 -22.14 19.73
C ILE A 66 -0.84 -22.17 18.68
N SER A 67 -2.06 -22.52 19.08
CA SER A 67 -3.22 -22.52 18.17
C SER A 67 -3.49 -21.12 17.64
N ILE A 68 -3.59 -20.14 18.55
CA ILE A 68 -3.88 -18.74 18.22
C ILE A 68 -2.80 -18.13 17.34
N LEU A 69 -1.53 -18.31 17.68
CA LEU A 69 -0.41 -17.65 17.00
C LEU A 69 -0.06 -18.28 15.64
N THR A 70 -0.52 -19.51 15.38
CA THR A 70 -0.26 -20.19 14.10
C THR A 70 -1.42 -20.09 13.11
N ASP A 71 -2.62 -19.69 13.56
CA ASP A 71 -3.73 -19.31 12.68
C ASP A 71 -3.67 -17.82 12.33
N LYS A 72 -3.80 -17.51 11.04
CA LYS A 72 -3.68 -16.12 10.54
C LYS A 72 -4.81 -15.21 11.03
N ASN A 73 -6.04 -15.72 11.10
CA ASN A 73 -7.19 -14.93 11.54
C ASN A 73 -7.16 -14.71 13.04
N LEU A 74 -6.83 -15.76 13.81
CA LEU A 74 -6.69 -15.66 15.27
C LEU A 74 -5.53 -14.76 15.66
N LEU A 75 -4.34 -14.89 15.04
CA LEU A 75 -3.22 -13.99 15.28
C LEU A 75 -3.57 -12.53 14.94
N GLN A 76 -4.36 -12.30 13.90
CA GLN A 76 -4.83 -10.97 13.58
C GLN A 76 -5.75 -10.42 14.67
N ALA A 77 -6.74 -11.18 15.12
CA ALA A 77 -7.64 -10.76 16.20
C ALA A 77 -6.90 -10.61 17.55
N PHE A 78 -5.95 -11.50 17.84
CA PHE A 78 -5.16 -11.53 19.07
C PHE A 78 -4.38 -10.22 19.30
N ARG A 79 -3.80 -9.67 18.25
CA ARG A 79 -3.11 -8.37 18.28
C ARG A 79 -4.01 -7.19 18.65
N TYR A 80 -5.32 -7.33 18.42
CA TYR A 80 -6.32 -6.31 18.71
C TYR A 80 -6.94 -6.47 20.09
N LEU A 81 -6.53 -7.48 20.88
CA LEU A 81 -6.88 -7.54 22.31
C LEU A 81 -6.24 -6.38 23.09
N ALA A 82 -5.09 -5.90 22.66
CA ALA A 82 -4.42 -4.77 23.27
C ALA A 82 -5.14 -3.44 22.97
N GLY A 83 -5.07 -2.50 23.92
CA GLY A 83 -5.57 -1.14 23.79
C GLY A 83 -4.47 -0.10 24.07
N PRO A 84 -3.90 0.56 23.05
CA PRO A 84 -4.16 0.41 21.61
C PRO A 84 -3.68 -0.93 21.03
N PHE A 85 -4.20 -1.31 19.86
CA PHE A 85 -3.78 -2.55 19.18
C PHE A 85 -2.29 -2.52 18.80
N ILE A 86 -1.68 -3.69 18.70
CA ILE A 86 -0.25 -3.83 18.34
C ILE A 86 -0.12 -4.26 16.87
N SER A 87 0.69 -3.56 16.08
CA SER A 87 0.95 -3.96 14.69
C SER A 87 1.73 -5.28 14.62
N ALA A 88 1.75 -5.95 13.48
CA ALA A 88 2.51 -7.20 13.35
C ALA A 88 4.02 -6.98 13.53
N ASP A 89 4.55 -5.82 13.12
CA ASP A 89 5.97 -5.50 13.22
C ASP A 89 6.34 -5.02 14.63
N ASP A 90 5.47 -4.26 15.29
CA ASP A 90 5.65 -3.92 16.70
C ASP A 90 5.62 -5.17 17.57
N LEU A 91 4.70 -6.10 17.30
CA LEU A 91 4.61 -7.34 18.07
C LEU A 91 5.91 -8.16 17.97
N LYS A 92 6.47 -8.33 16.76
CA LYS A 92 7.77 -9.01 16.56
C LYS A 92 8.87 -8.34 17.37
N THR A 93 8.91 -7.01 17.35
CA THR A 93 9.95 -6.22 18.02
C THR A 93 9.82 -6.30 19.54
N LEU A 94 8.62 -6.06 20.08
CA LEU A 94 8.36 -6.04 21.51
C LEU A 94 8.52 -7.42 22.17
N SER A 95 8.23 -8.49 21.44
CA SER A 95 8.32 -9.87 21.96
C SER A 95 9.64 -10.58 21.59
N ASP A 96 10.53 -9.92 20.85
CA ASP A 96 11.72 -10.53 20.24
C ASP A 96 11.37 -11.87 19.58
N ALA A 97 10.45 -11.82 18.61
CA ALA A 97 9.82 -13.01 18.04
C ALA A 97 9.74 -12.99 16.52
N VAL A 98 9.74 -14.19 15.94
CA VAL A 98 9.42 -14.46 14.54
C VAL A 98 8.08 -15.17 14.49
N LEU A 99 7.06 -14.49 13.96
CA LEU A 99 5.66 -14.95 13.97
C LEU A 99 5.32 -15.96 12.86
N SER A 100 6.30 -16.72 12.35
CA SER A 100 6.02 -17.77 11.37
C SER A 100 5.49 -19.03 12.08
N PRO A 101 4.51 -19.75 11.52
CA PRO A 101 3.94 -20.91 12.20
C PRO A 101 4.98 -21.97 12.61
N ALA A 102 5.96 -22.23 11.74
CA ALA A 102 7.04 -23.17 12.01
C ALA A 102 7.92 -22.74 13.19
N ARG A 103 8.23 -21.44 13.31
CA ARG A 103 9.06 -20.93 14.39
C ARG A 103 8.32 -20.91 15.73
N ILE A 104 7.05 -20.51 15.72
CA ILE A 104 6.20 -20.52 16.93
C ILE A 104 6.03 -21.95 17.48
N ARG A 105 5.80 -22.95 16.62
CA ARG A 105 5.67 -24.36 17.05
C ARG A 105 6.96 -24.94 17.62
N SER A 106 8.12 -24.49 17.14
CA SER A 106 9.42 -25.01 17.58
C SER A 106 9.98 -24.31 18.82
N ASP A 107 9.40 -23.18 19.24
CA ASP A 107 9.87 -22.40 20.39
C ASP A 107 8.69 -21.93 21.27
N ALA A 108 8.33 -22.74 22.26
CA ALA A 108 7.28 -22.43 23.21
C ALA A 108 7.59 -21.18 24.06
N ARG A 109 8.87 -20.86 24.30
CA ARG A 109 9.25 -19.65 25.04
C ARG A 109 8.97 -18.40 24.21
N MET A 110 9.19 -18.47 22.90
CA MET A 110 8.82 -17.39 21.98
C MET A 110 7.31 -17.15 21.97
N ALA A 111 6.50 -18.21 21.87
CA ALA A 111 5.04 -18.10 21.95
C ALA A 111 4.60 -17.40 23.24
N ARG A 112 5.21 -17.76 24.38
CA ARG A 112 4.92 -17.14 25.67
C ARG A 112 5.25 -15.65 25.71
N ARG A 113 6.42 -15.23 25.20
CA ARG A 113 6.77 -13.79 25.12
C ARG A 113 5.75 -12.99 24.31
N VAL A 114 5.24 -13.57 23.22
CA VAL A 114 4.18 -12.94 22.41
C VAL A 114 2.90 -12.75 23.22
N VAL A 115 2.48 -13.78 23.98
CA VAL A 115 1.32 -13.70 24.87
C VAL A 115 1.52 -12.66 25.99
N ASP A 116 2.69 -12.63 26.61
CA ASP A 116 3.01 -11.69 27.69
C ASP A 116 2.93 -10.23 27.23
N VAL A 117 3.40 -9.92 26.02
CA VAL A 117 3.27 -8.58 25.41
C VAL A 117 1.80 -8.19 25.25
N ILE A 118 0.95 -9.09 24.74
CA ILE A 118 -0.49 -8.81 24.58
C ILE A 118 -1.17 -8.66 25.93
N ARG A 119 -0.85 -9.51 26.92
CA ARG A 119 -1.40 -9.42 28.27
C ARG A 119 -1.05 -8.10 28.95
N LEU A 120 0.19 -7.63 28.79
CA LEU A 120 0.63 -6.35 29.34
C LEU A 120 -0.17 -5.17 28.78
N GLY A 121 -0.49 -5.22 27.49
CA GLY A 121 -1.27 -4.20 26.80
C GLY A 121 -2.78 -4.45 26.76
N LEU A 122 -3.30 -5.49 27.42
CA LEU A 122 -4.69 -5.95 27.28
C LEU A 122 -5.67 -4.82 27.60
N ASP A 123 -6.65 -4.63 26.72
CA ASP A 123 -7.72 -3.66 26.94
C ASP A 123 -8.70 -4.15 28.01
N ARG A 124 -8.42 -3.78 29.26
CA ARG A 124 -9.24 -4.16 30.43
C ARG A 124 -10.64 -3.56 30.42
N ARG A 125 -10.94 -2.58 29.56
CA ARG A 125 -12.30 -2.05 29.40
C ARG A 125 -13.13 -2.95 28.49
N ARG A 126 -12.53 -3.50 27.43
CA ARG A 126 -13.18 -4.49 26.56
C ARG A 126 -13.24 -5.88 27.17
N PHE A 127 -12.23 -6.25 27.95
CA PHE A 127 -12.10 -7.60 28.54
C PHE A 127 -11.98 -7.54 30.08
N PRO A 128 -12.97 -6.96 30.81
CA PRO A 128 -12.86 -6.73 32.26
C PRO A 128 -12.70 -8.02 33.08
N TRP A 129 -13.37 -9.09 32.66
CA TRP A 129 -13.36 -10.38 33.34
C TRP A 129 -11.95 -11.01 33.44
N VAL A 130 -11.05 -10.68 32.51
CA VAL A 130 -9.65 -11.16 32.55
C VAL A 130 -8.89 -10.54 33.71
N ALA A 131 -9.09 -9.24 33.97
CA ALA A 131 -8.47 -8.56 35.10
C ALA A 131 -9.10 -8.97 36.44
N GLU A 132 -10.38 -9.29 36.42
CA GLU A 132 -11.15 -9.75 37.58
C GLU A 132 -11.02 -11.26 37.83
N ASN A 133 -10.33 -11.98 36.94
CA ASN A 133 -10.13 -13.43 36.99
C ASN A 133 -11.45 -14.21 37.20
N ARG A 134 -12.43 -13.91 36.36
CA ARG A 134 -13.75 -14.56 36.34
C ARG A 134 -14.21 -14.84 34.92
N GLU A 135 -15.31 -15.57 34.79
CA GLU A 135 -16.00 -15.73 33.52
C GLU A 135 -16.71 -14.42 33.10
N PRO A 136 -16.78 -14.13 31.79
CA PRO A 136 -17.59 -13.03 31.29
C PRO A 136 -19.08 -13.33 31.44
N THR A 137 -19.86 -12.28 31.65
CA THR A 137 -21.29 -12.35 31.36
C THR A 137 -21.52 -12.38 29.85
N GLU A 138 -22.68 -12.89 29.41
CA GLU A 138 -23.06 -12.90 27.99
C GLU A 138 -23.01 -11.48 27.38
N ALA A 139 -23.46 -10.47 28.12
CA ALA A 139 -23.44 -9.08 27.70
C ALA A 139 -22.02 -8.53 27.52
N GLU A 140 -21.10 -8.82 28.45
CA GLU A 140 -19.69 -8.43 28.33
C GLU A 140 -19.02 -9.11 27.14
N ARG A 141 -19.26 -10.40 26.95
CA ARG A 141 -18.72 -11.16 25.82
C ARG A 141 -19.21 -10.60 24.49
N ALA A 142 -20.52 -10.37 24.35
CA ALA A 142 -21.12 -9.79 23.14
C ALA A 142 -20.57 -8.38 22.85
N ALA A 143 -20.44 -7.54 23.89
CA ALA A 143 -19.87 -6.19 23.74
C ALA A 143 -18.40 -6.23 23.30
N ALA A 144 -17.59 -7.14 23.86
CA ALA A 144 -16.19 -7.30 23.49
C ALA A 144 -16.03 -7.76 22.03
N VAL A 145 -16.88 -8.68 21.57
CA VAL A 145 -16.93 -9.14 20.18
C VAL A 145 -17.28 -7.99 19.25
N LEU A 146 -18.40 -7.29 19.50
CA LEU A 146 -18.86 -6.15 18.70
C LEU A 146 -17.79 -5.06 18.59
N ALA A 147 -17.21 -4.64 19.72
CA ALA A 147 -16.20 -3.60 19.76
C ALA A 147 -14.92 -4.00 19.01
N SER A 148 -14.46 -5.24 19.19
CA SER A 148 -13.24 -5.74 18.54
C SER A 148 -13.43 -5.95 17.03
N ALA A 149 -14.58 -6.50 16.62
CA ALA A 149 -14.93 -6.67 15.21
C ALA A 149 -15.03 -5.32 14.49
N SER A 150 -15.66 -4.31 15.10
CA SER A 150 -15.75 -2.96 14.52
C SER A 150 -14.38 -2.30 14.35
N LEU A 151 -13.50 -2.41 15.35
CA LEU A 151 -12.13 -1.89 15.29
C LEU A 151 -11.30 -2.57 14.19
N LEU A 152 -11.38 -3.89 14.11
CA LEU A 152 -10.71 -4.70 13.09
C LEU A 152 -11.22 -4.36 11.68
N ALA A 153 -12.54 -4.32 11.48
CA ALA A 153 -13.17 -4.02 10.20
C ALA A 153 -12.80 -2.62 9.71
N THR A 154 -12.86 -1.62 10.59
CA THR A 154 -12.48 -0.24 10.26
C THR A 154 -11.01 -0.16 9.84
N THR A 155 -10.12 -0.85 10.55
CA THR A 155 -8.68 -0.83 10.24
C THR A 155 -8.39 -1.61 8.95
N HIS A 156 -9.06 -2.73 8.74
CA HIS A 156 -8.98 -3.54 7.53
C HIS A 156 -9.37 -2.71 6.31
N VAL A 157 -10.58 -2.15 6.30
CA VAL A 157 -11.09 -1.36 5.19
C VAL A 157 -10.17 -0.16 4.91
N ARG A 158 -9.67 0.53 5.94
CA ARG A 158 -8.66 1.60 5.77
C ARG A 158 -7.34 1.14 5.16
N ALA A 159 -6.93 -0.10 5.41
CA ALA A 159 -5.72 -0.68 4.81
C ALA A 159 -5.99 -1.12 3.36
N SER A 160 -7.09 -1.83 3.11
CA SER A 160 -7.52 -2.27 1.78
C SER A 160 -7.66 -1.09 0.82
N ARG A 161 -8.37 -0.02 1.23
CA ARG A 161 -8.48 1.25 0.48
C ARG A 161 -7.14 1.78 -0.04
N ARG A 162 -6.08 1.69 0.77
CA ARG A 162 -4.75 2.23 0.41
C ARG A 162 -4.03 1.34 -0.59
N ASN A 163 -4.20 0.03 -0.46
CA ASN A 163 -3.54 -0.94 -1.33
C ASN A 163 -4.26 -1.08 -2.67
N GLU A 164 -5.59 -1.14 -2.65
CA GLU A 164 -6.44 -1.21 -3.84
C GLU A 164 -6.26 0.02 -4.72
N GLY A 165 -6.21 1.23 -4.15
CA GLY A 165 -5.97 2.44 -4.95
C GLY A 165 -4.67 2.35 -5.77
N LYS A 166 -3.57 1.86 -5.16
CA LYS A 166 -2.30 1.67 -5.86
C LYS A 166 -2.41 0.57 -6.93
N ALA A 167 -2.90 -0.61 -6.55
CA ALA A 167 -2.99 -1.76 -7.45
C ALA A 167 -3.93 -1.49 -8.65
N THR A 168 -5.05 -0.82 -8.42
CA THR A 168 -5.98 -0.39 -9.47
C THR A 168 -5.31 0.60 -10.42
N GLN A 169 -4.55 1.57 -9.91
CA GLN A 169 -3.82 2.52 -10.77
C GLN A 169 -2.79 1.80 -11.65
N GLU A 170 -1.97 0.90 -11.08
CA GLU A 170 -1.00 0.13 -11.86
C GLU A 170 -1.69 -0.74 -12.91
N HIS A 171 -2.79 -1.39 -12.56
CA HIS A 171 -3.57 -2.19 -13.50
C HIS A 171 -4.15 -1.34 -14.65
N LEU A 172 -4.63 -0.12 -14.36
CA LEU A 172 -5.14 0.80 -15.38
C LEU A 172 -4.03 1.26 -16.34
N VAL A 173 -2.83 1.56 -15.81
CA VAL A 173 -1.66 1.91 -16.63
C VAL A 173 -1.24 0.74 -17.52
N GLU A 174 -1.15 -0.48 -16.97
CA GLU A 174 -0.84 -1.68 -17.75
C GLU A 174 -1.88 -1.92 -18.86
N LYS A 175 -3.17 -1.85 -18.53
CA LYS A 175 -4.25 -2.00 -19.49
C LYS A 175 -4.17 -0.94 -20.60
N ALA A 176 -3.83 0.30 -20.25
CA ALA A 176 -3.65 1.38 -21.22
C ALA A 176 -2.47 1.10 -22.17
N PHE A 177 -1.34 0.59 -21.66
CA PHE A 177 -0.20 0.20 -22.50
C PHE A 177 -0.54 -0.94 -23.45
N LEU A 178 -1.19 -2.00 -22.96
CA LEU A 178 -1.63 -3.11 -23.79
C LEU A 178 -2.62 -2.64 -24.87
N GLY A 179 -3.58 -1.78 -24.51
CA GLY A 179 -4.53 -1.18 -25.46
C GLY A 179 -3.87 -0.27 -26.50
N ALA A 180 -2.69 0.30 -26.20
CA ALA A 180 -1.88 1.09 -27.12
C ALA A 180 -0.93 0.24 -27.99
N ASN A 181 -1.09 -1.09 -27.99
CA ASN A 181 -0.24 -2.05 -28.70
C ASN A 181 1.24 -2.04 -28.24
N LEU A 182 1.50 -1.67 -26.98
CA LEU A 182 2.81 -1.89 -26.37
C LEU A 182 2.91 -3.34 -25.88
N THR A 183 4.09 -3.94 -26.00
CA THR A 183 4.30 -5.36 -25.66
C THR A 183 4.81 -5.50 -24.24
N LYS A 184 4.12 -6.29 -23.41
CA LYS A 184 4.59 -6.61 -22.06
C LYS A 184 5.68 -7.69 -22.11
N VAL A 185 6.83 -7.42 -21.52
CA VAL A 185 7.96 -8.36 -21.35
C VAL A 185 8.20 -8.68 -19.87
N GLY A 186 8.95 -9.75 -19.60
CA GLY A 186 9.25 -10.18 -18.24
C GLY A 186 10.05 -9.12 -17.44
N ALA A 187 9.65 -8.88 -16.20
CA ALA A 187 10.35 -8.02 -15.26
C ALA A 187 11.75 -8.59 -14.93
N ARG A 188 12.74 -7.70 -14.82
CA ARG A 188 14.15 -8.04 -14.62
C ARG A 188 14.92 -6.87 -14.03
N PRO A 189 16.02 -7.10 -13.30
CA PRO A 189 16.96 -6.02 -12.96
C PRO A 189 17.54 -5.39 -14.23
N ILE A 190 17.65 -4.06 -14.23
CA ILE A 190 18.19 -3.24 -15.32
C ILE A 190 19.29 -2.38 -14.71
N ASP A 191 20.51 -2.92 -14.68
CA ASP A 191 21.70 -2.21 -14.19
C ASP A 191 22.23 -1.24 -15.25
N THR A 192 22.11 -1.61 -16.52
CA THR A 192 22.50 -0.80 -17.68
C THR A 192 21.38 -0.73 -18.72
N LEU A 193 21.34 0.35 -19.50
CA LEU A 193 20.22 0.62 -20.40
C LEU A 193 20.03 -0.42 -21.52
N ASN A 194 21.06 -1.20 -21.85
CA ASN A 194 20.97 -2.33 -22.80
C ASN A 194 20.09 -3.49 -22.29
N GLN A 195 19.79 -3.57 -21.00
CA GLN A 195 18.91 -4.58 -20.40
C GLN A 195 17.44 -4.12 -20.34
N SER A 196 17.19 -2.85 -20.66
CA SER A 196 15.86 -2.26 -20.67
C SER A 196 14.94 -2.96 -21.68
N PRO A 197 13.61 -2.81 -21.54
CA PRO A 197 12.68 -3.16 -22.61
C PRO A 197 13.05 -2.45 -23.92
N SER A 198 12.83 -3.13 -25.05
CA SER A 198 13.07 -2.58 -26.38
C SER A 198 12.06 -1.47 -26.70
N PRO A 199 12.30 -0.64 -27.74
CA PRO A 199 11.30 0.30 -28.25
C PRO A 199 9.90 -0.33 -28.42
N GLY A 200 8.90 0.21 -27.72
CA GLY A 200 7.52 -0.30 -27.75
C GLY A 200 7.24 -1.45 -26.77
N GLU A 201 8.22 -1.87 -25.96
CA GLU A 201 8.08 -2.87 -24.91
C GLU A 201 8.04 -2.22 -23.52
N PHE A 202 7.34 -2.86 -22.58
CA PHE A 202 7.36 -2.45 -21.17
C PHE A 202 7.41 -3.67 -20.25
N CYS A 203 7.91 -3.48 -19.04
CA CYS A 203 7.79 -4.46 -17.96
C CYS A 203 7.19 -3.82 -16.70
N GLY A 204 6.63 -4.66 -15.83
CA GLY A 204 6.18 -4.25 -14.49
C GLY A 204 7.36 -4.00 -13.54
N GLU A 205 7.08 -4.04 -12.23
CA GLU A 205 8.03 -3.62 -11.19
C GLU A 205 9.44 -4.20 -11.42
N SER A 206 10.41 -3.32 -11.63
CA SER A 206 11.79 -3.69 -11.95
C SER A 206 12.77 -2.74 -11.30
N MET A 207 13.94 -3.25 -10.91
CA MET A 207 15.04 -2.40 -10.47
C MET A 207 15.66 -1.71 -11.69
N LEU A 208 15.72 -0.37 -11.68
CA LEU A 208 16.40 0.42 -12.71
C LEU A 208 17.52 1.21 -12.04
N GLY A 209 18.76 0.77 -12.26
CA GLY A 209 19.92 1.22 -11.49
C GLY A 209 19.75 0.86 -10.02
N THR A 210 19.77 1.87 -9.15
CA THR A 210 19.67 1.66 -7.69
C THR A 210 18.24 1.75 -7.14
N ARG A 211 17.24 2.02 -7.97
CA ARG A 211 15.86 2.29 -7.54
C ARG A 211 14.84 1.48 -8.33
N LYS A 212 13.86 0.90 -7.64
CA LYS A 212 12.69 0.25 -8.27
C LYS A 212 11.78 1.28 -8.94
N ALA A 213 11.29 0.94 -10.13
CA ALA A 213 10.18 1.61 -10.82
C ALA A 213 8.96 0.68 -10.85
N ASP A 214 7.75 1.22 -10.80
CA ASP A 214 6.52 0.42 -10.93
C ASP A 214 6.36 -0.10 -12.38
N PHE A 215 6.77 0.70 -13.37
CA PHE A 215 6.97 0.26 -14.76
C PHE A 215 8.26 0.80 -15.36
N VAL A 216 8.84 0.04 -16.28
CA VAL A 216 9.90 0.50 -17.18
C VAL A 216 9.45 0.29 -18.62
N LEU A 217 9.54 1.33 -19.44
CA LEU A 217 9.06 1.36 -20.83
C LEU A 217 10.21 1.77 -21.76
N GLY A 218 10.44 1.00 -22.82
CA GLY A 218 11.32 1.39 -23.92
C GLY A 218 10.59 2.32 -24.88
N LEU A 219 11.04 3.58 -24.94
CA LEU A 219 10.48 4.58 -25.86
C LEU A 219 10.97 4.33 -27.29
N TRP A 220 10.20 4.79 -28.27
CA TRP A 220 10.51 4.54 -29.67
C TRP A 220 11.78 5.25 -30.15
N ASP A 221 12.20 6.33 -29.48
CA ASP A 221 13.45 7.04 -29.75
C ASP A 221 14.66 6.49 -28.98
N ASN A 222 14.57 5.25 -28.49
CA ASN A 222 15.60 4.49 -27.76
C ASN A 222 15.94 5.04 -26.36
N ARG A 223 15.11 5.95 -25.83
CA ARG A 223 15.16 6.31 -24.40
C ARG A 223 14.37 5.31 -23.56
N VAL A 224 14.57 5.36 -22.25
CA VAL A 224 13.84 4.54 -21.28
C VAL A 224 12.99 5.44 -20.39
N MET A 225 11.72 5.11 -20.23
CA MET A 225 10.82 5.80 -19.31
C MET A 225 10.62 4.96 -18.06
N ALA A 226 10.86 5.58 -16.89
CA ALA A 226 10.73 4.92 -15.59
C ALA A 226 9.56 5.53 -14.84
N ILE A 227 8.49 4.76 -14.66
CA ILE A 227 7.19 5.27 -14.24
C ILE A 227 6.89 4.85 -12.80
N GLU A 228 6.45 5.80 -12.00
CA GLU A 228 5.93 5.58 -10.64
C GLU A 228 4.41 5.84 -10.61
N CYS A 229 3.62 4.90 -10.10
CA CYS A 229 2.20 5.09 -9.83
C CYS A 229 2.03 5.64 -8.41
N LYS A 230 1.61 6.91 -8.29
CA LYS A 230 1.44 7.57 -6.98
C LYS A 230 -0.02 7.96 -6.76
N VAL A 231 -0.61 7.31 -5.76
CA VAL A 231 -1.93 7.67 -5.22
C VAL A 231 -1.76 8.40 -3.88
N SER A 232 -2.42 9.54 -3.73
CA SER A 232 -2.43 10.33 -2.50
C SER A 232 -3.85 10.65 -2.06
N ASN A 233 -4.16 10.44 -0.78
CA ASN A 233 -5.45 10.81 -0.19
C ASN A 233 -5.40 12.13 0.60
N SER A 234 -4.23 12.77 0.67
CA SER A 234 -4.03 13.99 1.46
C SER A 234 -2.94 14.85 0.84
N ALA A 235 -3.24 16.14 0.70
CA ALA A 235 -2.31 17.15 0.25
C ALA A 235 -1.03 17.19 1.12
N VAL A 236 -1.13 16.97 2.43
CA VAL A 236 0.03 16.98 3.34
C VAL A 236 0.92 15.77 3.13
N ASN A 237 0.32 14.56 3.09
CA ASN A 237 1.07 13.33 2.90
C ASN A 237 1.62 13.17 1.47
N SER A 238 1.08 13.92 0.50
CA SER A 238 1.53 13.90 -0.89
C SER A 238 3.01 14.25 -1.04
N VAL A 239 3.57 15.14 -0.20
CA VAL A 239 4.99 15.53 -0.22
C VAL A 239 5.90 14.31 -0.06
N LYS A 240 5.56 13.42 0.88
CA LYS A 240 6.34 12.20 1.13
C LYS A 240 6.32 11.25 -0.06
N ARG A 241 5.19 11.18 -0.77
CA ARG A 241 4.95 10.22 -1.88
C ARG A 241 5.46 10.72 -3.23
N LEU A 242 5.36 12.02 -3.47
CA LEU A 242 5.76 12.65 -4.71
C LEU A 242 7.20 13.20 -4.60
N ASN A 243 7.40 14.24 -3.79
CA ASN A 243 8.67 14.95 -3.74
C ASN A 243 9.79 14.11 -3.10
N ASN A 244 9.53 13.50 -1.94
CA ASN A 244 10.58 12.77 -1.21
C ASN A 244 10.79 11.33 -1.72
N ASP A 245 9.94 10.85 -2.63
CA ASP A 245 10.02 9.50 -3.19
C ASP A 245 10.15 9.53 -4.72
N ALA A 246 9.07 9.84 -5.46
CA ALA A 246 9.11 9.83 -6.93
C ALA A 246 10.14 10.82 -7.53
N ALA A 247 10.18 12.07 -7.07
CA ALA A 247 11.12 13.07 -7.58
C ALA A 247 12.56 12.79 -7.11
N ALA A 248 12.75 12.29 -5.88
CA ALA A 248 14.06 11.83 -5.43
C ALA A 248 14.58 10.63 -6.25
N LYS A 249 13.69 9.71 -6.64
CA LYS A 249 14.02 8.63 -7.59
C LYS A 249 14.32 9.17 -8.98
N ALA A 250 13.63 10.21 -9.43
CA ALA A 250 13.91 10.86 -10.70
C ALA A 250 15.34 11.42 -10.75
N GLU A 251 15.73 12.18 -9.73
CA GLU A 251 17.10 12.70 -9.59
C GLU A 251 18.14 11.58 -9.60
N SER A 252 17.90 10.51 -8.84
CA SER A 252 18.77 9.32 -8.82
C SER A 252 18.91 8.68 -10.20
N ARG A 253 17.81 8.49 -10.93
CA ARG A 253 17.85 7.90 -12.29
C ARG A 253 18.55 8.82 -13.29
N ILE A 254 18.31 10.13 -13.19
CA ILE A 254 18.97 11.13 -14.02
C ILE A 254 20.46 11.15 -13.74
N HIS A 255 20.87 11.02 -12.49
CA HIS A 255 22.28 10.89 -12.10
C HIS A 255 22.89 9.60 -12.69
N ASP A 256 22.22 8.46 -12.54
CA ASP A 256 22.74 7.15 -12.95
C ASP A 256 22.81 6.98 -14.48
N PHE A 257 21.84 7.50 -15.23
CA PHE A 257 21.68 7.23 -16.67
C PHE A 257 21.74 8.46 -17.58
N GLY A 258 21.70 9.66 -17.00
CA GLY A 258 21.73 10.94 -17.72
C GLY A 258 20.36 11.36 -18.29
N THR A 259 20.15 12.68 -18.33
CA THR A 259 18.91 13.34 -18.82
C THR A 259 18.56 13.03 -20.28
N LYS A 260 19.55 12.58 -21.07
CA LYS A 260 19.38 12.24 -22.48
C LYS A 260 18.85 10.83 -22.72
N GLN A 261 18.90 9.95 -21.72
CA GLN A 261 18.61 8.53 -21.88
C GLN A 261 17.40 8.06 -21.08
N VAL A 262 17.17 8.64 -19.89
CA VAL A 262 16.05 8.25 -19.03
C VAL A 262 15.04 9.39 -18.88
N ILE A 263 13.76 9.03 -18.85
CA ILE A 263 12.63 9.92 -18.59
C ILE A 263 11.91 9.40 -17.35
N PRO A 264 12.24 9.94 -16.16
CA PRO A 264 11.47 9.63 -14.96
C PRO A 264 10.08 10.24 -15.07
N ALA A 265 9.05 9.47 -14.76
CA ALA A 265 7.69 9.94 -14.79
C ALA A 265 6.87 9.42 -13.61
N ALA A 266 5.79 10.13 -13.29
CA ALA A 266 4.80 9.68 -12.33
C ALA A 266 3.38 9.79 -12.90
N VAL A 267 2.59 8.74 -12.69
CA VAL A 267 1.15 8.73 -12.94
C VAL A 267 0.44 8.99 -11.61
N LEU A 268 -0.26 10.11 -11.52
CA LEU A 268 -0.82 10.63 -10.28
C LEU A 268 -2.33 10.39 -10.19
N SER A 269 -2.81 10.11 -8.98
CA SER A 269 -4.22 10.14 -8.63
C SER A 269 -4.44 10.65 -7.20
N GLY A 270 -5.52 11.41 -7.01
CA GLY A 270 -5.98 11.91 -5.73
C GLY A 270 -5.49 13.32 -5.41
N VAL A 271 -5.10 13.56 -4.15
CA VAL A 271 -4.97 14.90 -3.59
C VAL A 271 -3.50 15.32 -3.46
N TYR A 272 -3.15 16.40 -4.16
CA TYR A 272 -1.81 17.01 -4.20
C TYR A 272 -1.88 18.52 -3.98
N LYS A 273 -0.78 19.14 -3.52
CA LYS A 273 -0.63 20.61 -3.53
C LYS A 273 0.03 21.05 -4.84
N LEU A 274 -0.39 22.20 -5.39
CA LEU A 274 0.15 22.71 -6.65
C LEU A 274 1.67 22.88 -6.62
N HIS A 275 2.19 23.59 -5.61
CA HIS A 275 3.63 23.85 -5.51
C HIS A 275 4.46 22.57 -5.42
N ASN A 276 3.91 21.48 -4.88
CA ASN A 276 4.61 20.19 -4.84
C ASN A 276 4.69 19.54 -6.21
N LEU A 277 3.66 19.71 -7.06
CA LEU A 277 3.67 19.23 -8.44
C LEU A 277 4.70 20.01 -9.26
N VAL A 278 4.71 21.34 -9.11
CA VAL A 278 5.69 22.23 -9.74
C VAL A 278 7.11 21.88 -9.30
N ASP A 279 7.36 21.72 -8.00
CA ASP A 279 8.67 21.30 -7.47
C ASP A 279 9.11 19.94 -8.04
N ALA A 280 8.23 18.95 -8.06
CA ALA A 280 8.56 17.62 -8.58
C ALA A 280 8.96 17.67 -10.06
N GLN A 281 8.25 18.47 -10.86
CA GLN A 281 8.56 18.66 -12.28
C GLN A 281 9.88 19.40 -12.48
N ASN A 282 10.16 20.44 -11.69
CA ASN A 282 11.44 21.17 -11.73
C ASN A 282 12.64 20.27 -11.37
N ARG A 283 12.40 19.20 -10.61
CA ARG A 283 13.40 18.17 -10.27
C ARG A 283 13.55 17.08 -11.33
N GLY A 284 12.90 17.24 -12.49
CA GLY A 284 13.02 16.34 -13.64
C GLY A 284 12.03 15.18 -13.67
N LEU A 285 10.97 15.21 -12.85
CA LEU A 285 9.90 14.21 -12.89
C LEU A 285 8.77 14.65 -13.82
N THR A 286 8.57 13.96 -14.94
CA THR A 286 7.43 14.20 -15.83
C THR A 286 6.13 13.72 -15.18
N LEU A 287 5.09 14.54 -15.16
CA LEU A 287 3.83 14.20 -14.51
C LEU A 287 2.76 13.81 -15.53
N PHE A 288 1.98 12.78 -15.21
CA PHE A 288 0.77 12.40 -15.92
C PHE A 288 -0.32 12.09 -14.90
N TRP A 289 -1.58 12.10 -15.33
CA TRP A 289 -2.72 11.84 -14.44
C TRP A 289 -3.43 10.56 -14.84
N ALA A 290 -3.83 9.75 -13.83
CA ALA A 290 -4.53 8.50 -14.07
C ALA A 290 -5.91 8.71 -14.72
N HIS A 291 -6.54 9.88 -14.51
CA HIS A 291 -7.81 10.23 -15.16
C HIS A 291 -7.64 10.63 -16.63
N ASP A 292 -6.42 10.81 -17.11
CA ASP A 292 -6.10 11.13 -18.50
C ASP A 292 -4.81 10.44 -18.95
N LEU A 293 -4.83 9.10 -18.96
CA LEU A 293 -3.74 8.29 -19.52
C LEU A 293 -3.55 8.52 -21.03
N GLY A 294 -4.52 9.15 -21.71
CA GLY A 294 -4.42 9.51 -23.12
C GLY A 294 -3.23 10.44 -23.38
N GLN A 295 -2.93 11.37 -22.47
CA GLN A 295 -1.76 12.25 -22.59
C GLN A 295 -0.44 11.47 -22.55
N LEU A 296 -0.32 10.51 -21.62
CA LEU A 296 0.86 9.64 -21.52
C LEU A 296 1.04 8.85 -22.83
N LEU A 297 0.00 8.17 -23.28
CA LEU A 297 0.05 7.35 -24.49
C LEU A 297 0.36 8.20 -25.74
N SER A 298 -0.29 9.36 -25.86
CA SER A 298 -0.06 10.27 -26.99
C SER A 298 1.39 10.75 -27.04
N TRP A 299 1.98 11.06 -25.89
CA TRP A 299 3.39 11.44 -25.83
C TRP A 299 4.32 10.27 -26.17
N VAL A 300 4.06 9.07 -25.62
CA VAL A 300 4.83 7.86 -25.94
C VAL A 300 4.80 7.59 -27.45
N VAL A 301 3.62 7.63 -28.09
CA VAL A 301 3.49 7.43 -29.55
C VAL A 301 4.25 8.48 -30.35
N ARG A 302 4.28 9.73 -29.91
CA ARG A 302 5.05 10.79 -30.58
C ARG A 302 6.56 10.54 -30.59
N THR A 303 7.09 9.71 -29.68
CA THR A 303 8.53 9.35 -29.70
C THR A 303 8.93 8.44 -30.86
N ARG A 304 7.96 8.00 -31.69
CA ARG A 304 8.16 7.10 -32.82
C ARG A 304 8.86 7.74 -34.02
#